data_AF-A0A0P1AJY2-F1
#
_entry.id   AF-A0A0P1AJY2-F1
#
_cell.length_a   1.000
_cell.length_b   1.000
_cell.length_c   1.000
_cell.angle_alpha   90.00
_cell.angle_beta   90.00
_cell.angle_gamma   90.00
#
_symmetry.space_group_name_H-M   'P 1'
#
loop_
_entity.id
_entity.type
_entity.pdbx_description
1 polymer ?
#
loop_
_entity_poly.entity_id
_entity_poly.type
_entity_poly.pdbx_seq_one_letter_code
_entity_poly.pdbx_strand_id
1 'polypeptide(L)' 'MRNTIIIDDYSNDKLLQKNLFSHYFTRGRHFKWSTIFLSHSYFATDKMIRLKTEYVSILNANSKRDLVMVVALL' A
#
# COMPACT_ATOMS: atom_id res chain seq x y z
N MET A 1 -4.18 14.40 -18.33
CA MET A 1 -4.37 14.65 -16.88
C MET A 1 -3.91 13.42 -16.12
N ARG A 2 -3.04 13.58 -15.11
CA ARG A 2 -2.67 12.48 -14.19
C ARG A 2 -3.53 12.63 -12.94
N ASN A 3 -4.50 11.74 -12.77
CA ASN A 3 -5.34 11.73 -11.59
C ASN A 3 -4.61 11.01 -10.45
N THR A 4 -4.75 11.50 -9.23
CA THR A 4 -4.20 10.88 -8.03
C THR A 4 -5.34 10.40 -7.15
N ILE A 5 -5.24 9.16 -6.69
CA ILE A 5 -6.17 8.57 -5.72
C ILE A 5 -5.40 8.35 -4.43
N ILE A 6 -5.95 8.84 -3.34
CA ILE A 6 -5.42 8.64 -1.99
C ILE A 6 -6.46 7.84 -1.22
N ILE A 7 -6.05 6.71 -0.68
CA ILE A 7 -6.87 5.86 0.17
C ILE A 7 -6.30 5.95 1.57
N ASP A 8 -7.00 6.69 2.42
CA ASP A 8 -6.67 6.76 3.84
C ASP A 8 -7.18 5.52 4.59
N ASP A 9 -6.51 5.19 5.69
CA ASP A 9 -6.85 4.07 6.57
C ASP A 9 -7.10 2.72 5.84
N TYR A 10 -6.25 2.41 4.85
CA TYR A 10 -6.38 1.24 3.98
C TYR A 10 -6.38 -0.11 4.73
N SER A 11 -5.82 -0.16 5.92
CA SER A 11 -5.70 -1.38 6.73
C SER A 11 -6.95 -1.72 7.57
N ASN A 12 -7.93 -0.82 7.67
CA ASN A 12 -9.02 -0.96 8.64
C ASN A 12 -10.05 -2.03 8.27
N ASP A 13 -10.43 -2.12 6.99
CA ASP A 13 -11.40 -3.09 6.49
C ASP A 13 -10.77 -4.04 5.47
N LYS A 14 -10.55 -5.29 5.90
CA LYS A 14 -9.96 -6.35 5.06
C LYS A 14 -10.83 -6.74 3.86
N LEU A 15 -12.15 -6.62 3.98
CA LEU A 15 -13.08 -6.96 2.90
C LEU A 15 -13.00 -5.90 1.80
N LEU A 16 -13.02 -4.61 2.18
CA LEU A 16 -12.82 -3.50 1.25
C LEU A 16 -11.42 -3.49 0.65
N GLN A 17 -10.42 -3.78 1.47
CA GLN A 17 -9.03 -3.92 1.04
C GLN A 17 -8.92 -4.88 -0.15
N LYS A 18 -9.46 -6.09 0.00
CA LYS A 18 -9.40 -7.15 -1.00
C LYS A 18 -10.31 -6.87 -2.20
N ASN A 19 -11.57 -6.47 -1.96
CA ASN A 19 -12.59 -6.46 -2.99
C ASN A 19 -12.67 -5.14 -3.76
N LEU A 20 -12.21 -4.03 -3.18
CA LEU A 20 -12.30 -2.70 -3.79
C LEU A 20 -10.92 -2.08 -3.95
N PHE A 21 -10.21 -1.86 -2.84
CA PHE A 21 -9.03 -0.98 -2.85
C PHE A 21 -7.84 -1.57 -3.62
N SER A 22 -7.61 -2.88 -3.54
CA SER A 22 -6.57 -3.56 -4.33
C SER A 22 -6.78 -3.46 -5.85
N HIS A 23 -7.99 -3.16 -6.33
CA HIS A 23 -8.23 -2.91 -7.76
C HIS A 23 -7.65 -1.57 -8.22
N TYR A 24 -7.62 -0.55 -7.38
CA TYR A 24 -6.98 0.73 -7.73
C TYR A 24 -5.48 0.56 -7.90
N PHE A 25 -4.85 -0.34 -7.15
CA PHE A 25 -3.43 -0.62 -7.30
C PHE A 25 -3.08 -1.24 -8.66
N THR A 26 -3.85 -2.23 -9.11
CA THR A 26 -3.59 -2.94 -10.37
C THR A 26 -4.15 -2.19 -11.57
N ARG A 27 -5.44 -1.85 -11.56
CA ARG A 27 -6.11 -1.19 -12.69
C ARG A 27 -5.78 0.29 -12.78
N GLY A 28 -5.56 0.98 -11.65
CA GLY A 28 -5.16 2.39 -11.67
C GLY A 28 -3.89 2.63 -12.49
N ARG A 29 -2.92 1.70 -12.43
CA ARG A 29 -1.72 1.74 -13.28
C ARG A 29 -2.04 1.67 -14.76
N HIS A 30 -2.97 0.80 -15.16
CA HIS A 30 -3.43 0.70 -16.55
C HIS A 30 -4.04 2.03 -17.04
N PHE A 31 -4.77 2.72 -16.17
CA PHE A 31 -5.35 4.05 -16.44
C PHE A 31 -4.38 5.22 -16.21
N LYS A 32 -3.10 4.96 -15.94
CA LYS A 32 -2.05 5.98 -15.65
C LYS A 32 -2.41 6.89 -14.46
N TRP A 33 -3.07 6.33 -13.45
CA TRP A 33 -3.35 7.00 -12.19
C TRP A 33 -2.24 6.73 -11.18
N SER A 34 -1.90 7.76 -10.41
CA SER A 34 -1.05 7.60 -9.23
C SER A 34 -1.93 7.19 -8.05
N THR A 35 -1.54 6.15 -7.33
CA THR A 35 -2.29 5.65 -6.16
C THR A 35 -1.40 5.67 -4.92
N ILE A 36 -1.91 6.25 -3.84
CA ILE A 36 -1.25 6.33 -2.54
C ILE A 36 -2.16 5.64 -1.52
N PHE A 37 -1.60 4.64 -0.82
CA PHE A 37 -2.29 3.90 0.22
C PHE A 37 -1.66 4.26 1.57
N LEU A 38 -2.45 4.82 2.48
CA LEU A 38 -2.02 5.11 3.83
C LEU A 38 -2.49 3.99 4.75
N SER A 39 -1.57 3.43 5.55
CA SER A 39 -1.85 2.29 6.42
C SER A 39 -1.11 2.47 7.73
N HIS A 40 -1.76 2.09 8.83
CA HIS A 40 -1.14 2.08 10.17
C HIS A 40 -0.07 1.01 10.31
N SER A 41 -0.07 -0.02 9.46
CA SER A 41 0.93 -1.09 9.48
C SER A 41 1.25 -1.55 8.06
N TYR A 42 2.54 -1.60 7.73
CA TYR A 42 3.00 -2.17 6.46
C TYR A 42 2.53 -3.62 6.30
N PHE A 43 2.64 -4.44 7.35
CA PHE A 43 2.28 -5.86 7.30
C PHE A 43 0.76 -6.12 7.29
N ALA A 44 -0.06 -5.11 7.56
CA ALA A 44 -1.51 -5.19 7.41
C ALA A 44 -2.00 -4.93 5.98
N THR A 45 -1.12 -4.44 5.09
CA THR A 45 -1.47 -4.21 3.68
C THR A 45 -1.54 -5.52 2.88
N ASP A 46 -2.21 -5.51 1.71
CA ASP A 46 -2.23 -6.68 0.84
C ASP A 46 -0.81 -7.05 0.35
N LYS A 47 -0.51 -8.35 0.30
CA LYS A 47 0.82 -8.87 -0.09
C LYS A 47 1.23 -8.38 -1.49
N MET A 48 0.31 -8.31 -2.45
CA MET A 48 0.60 -7.83 -3.80
C MET A 48 0.99 -6.36 -3.80
N ILE A 49 0.35 -5.54 -2.97
CA ILE A 49 0.71 -4.12 -2.84
C ILE A 49 2.14 -4.02 -2.30
N ARG A 50 2.46 -4.72 -1.21
CA ARG A 50 3.82 -4.73 -0.64
C ARG A 50 4.89 -5.10 -1.66
N LEU A 51 4.66 -6.15 -2.43
CA LEU A 51 5.66 -6.70 -3.35
C LEU A 51 5.80 -5.91 -4.67
N LYS A 52 4.82 -5.09 -5.03
CA LYS A 52 4.78 -4.44 -6.35
C LYS A 52 4.75 -2.92 -6.28
N THR A 53 4.74 -2.35 -5.08
CA THR A 53 4.74 -0.89 -4.90
C THR A 53 6.08 -0.32 -5.34
N GLU A 54 6.06 0.81 -6.05
CA GLU A 54 7.28 1.48 -6.54
C GLU A 54 7.98 2.29 -5.44
N TYR A 55 7.20 2.85 -4.51
CA TYR A 55 7.70 3.71 -3.43
C TYR A 55 7.05 3.32 -2.11
N VAL A 56 7.87 3.06 -1.09
CA VAL A 56 7.41 2.82 0.28
C VAL A 56 7.96 3.91 1.17
N SER A 57 7.08 4.58 1.92
CA SER A 57 7.43 5.57 2.95
C SER A 57 7.01 5.04 4.31
N ILE A 58 7.97 4.82 5.20
CA ILE A 58 7.73 4.39 6.59
C ILE A 58 8.00 5.59 7.49
N LEU A 59 6.94 6.19 8.05
CA LEU A 59 7.07 7.36 8.93
C LEU A 59 7.57 6.98 10.32
N ASN A 60 6.98 5.94 10.90
CA ASN A 60 7.40 5.37 12.17
C ASN A 60 7.20 3.86 12.12
N ALA A 61 8.22 3.10 12.50
CA ALA A 61 8.13 1.66 12.58
C ALA A 61 7.90 1.24 14.03
N ASN A 62 6.98 0.29 14.23
CA ASN A 62 6.68 -0.23 15.57
C ASN A 62 7.89 -0.92 16.22
N SER A 63 8.82 -1.43 15.42
CA SER A 63 10.06 -2.03 15.92
C SER A 63 11.20 -1.97 14.90
N LYS A 64 12.45 -2.09 15.39
CA LYS A 64 13.64 -2.27 14.54
C LYS A 64 13.54 -3.53 13.67
N ARG A 65 12.91 -4.60 14.19
CA ARG A 65 12.69 -5.85 13.45
C ARG A 65 11.79 -5.62 12.25
N ASP A 66 10.74 -4.81 12.40
CA ASP A 66 9.82 -4.48 11.31
C ASP A 66 10.55 -3.75 10.18
N LEU A 67 11.41 -2.78 10.51
CA LEU A 67 12.24 -2.10 9.50
C LEU A 67 13.15 -3.08 8.76
N VAL A 68 13.82 -3.99 9.48
CA VAL A 68 14.68 -5.01 8.85
C VAL A 68 13.87 -5.88 7.89
N MET A 69 12.65 -6.28 8.29
CA MET A 69 11.78 -7.08 7.43
C MET A 69 11.27 -6.30 6.20
N VAL A 70 10.96 -5.00 6.34
CA VAL A 70 10.57 -4.15 5.21
C VAL A 70 11.72 -4.01 4.22
N VAL A 71 12.92 -3.66 4.70
CA VAL A 71 14.11 -3.48 3.85
C VAL A 71 14.52 -4.79 3.17
N ALA A 72 14.39 -5.94 3.84
CA ALA A 72 14.69 -7.24 3.23
C ALA A 72 13.70 -7.67 2.14
N LEU A 73 12.54 -7.01 2.05
CA LEU A 73 11.49 -7.28 1.06
C LEU A 73 11.49 -6.27 -0.10
N LEU A 74 12.21 -5.15 0.02
CA LEU A 74 12.43 -4.16 -1.03
C LEU A 74 13.59 -4.58 -1.93
#